data_AF-A0A7C9M073-F1
#
_entry.id   AF-A0A7C9M073-F1
#
_cell.length_a   1.000
_cell.length_b   1.000
_cell.length_c   1.000
_cell.angle_alpha   90.00
_cell.angle_beta   90.00
_cell.angle_gamma   90.00
#
_symmetry.space_group_name_H-M   'P 1'
#
loop_
_entity.id
_entity.type
_entity.pdbx_description
1 polymer ?
#
loop_
_entity_poly.entity_id
_entity_poly.type
_entity_poly.pdbx_seq_one_letter_code
_entity_poly.pdbx_strand_id
1 'polypeptide(L)'
;MKTFSVGRCALLALVLSLAGCATQPPAPDAPLPFDEAVAKATDRLVAQLPAFSALPLLAARNITHDPSLDVETGQQTGATRTLDSAIARNIAERHSKLTLLPFQSSHLANARYLLASTMAREAGQHAGALRIEMALVERESGNVVAQASALASNEGLDHAPLPYYRDSPVLVKDRVVEGYIRTAATARGQRGDAFYLERIAVATAVNEATELYNQARYREALGEYRSALAVPAGEQMRVLNGIYLANVKLDQAKEAEEAFGRVVAMGIAYRQLSVKFLYNPGTVAFFVDPRISTPYPMWLRQIAREAQAAKTCMDIVGHTSRTGRVAANDALSLRRATDIQRRLVREVPELASRTQALGMGFRENIIGTGSDDAIDVLDRRVEFRIQACGAQAASR
;
A
#
# COMPACT_ATOMS: atom_id res chain seq x y z
N MET A 1 -58.96 -27.35 77.36
CA MET A 1 -59.96 -28.26 76.78
C MET A 1 -60.14 -27.90 75.31
N LYS A 2 -60.07 -28.92 74.45
CA LYS A 2 -60.47 -28.98 73.03
C LYS A 2 -59.51 -28.34 71.99
N THR A 3 -58.87 -29.29 71.32
CA THR A 3 -58.15 -29.33 70.04
C THR A 3 -58.98 -28.93 68.83
N PHE A 4 -58.25 -28.66 67.73
CA PHE A 4 -58.51 -28.80 66.28
C PHE A 4 -58.04 -27.52 65.56
N SER A 5 -57.29 -27.45 64.45
CA SER A 5 -56.42 -28.32 63.64
C SER A 5 -56.53 -27.77 62.20
N VAL A 6 -55.37 -27.49 61.60
CA VAL A 6 -55.06 -27.48 60.15
C VAL A 6 -55.41 -26.24 59.32
N GLY A 7 -54.35 -25.67 58.75
CA GLY A 7 -54.34 -24.79 57.59
C GLY A 7 -52.91 -24.55 57.13
N ARG A 8 -52.29 -25.56 56.49
CA ARG A 8 -50.96 -25.46 55.85
C ARG A 8 -51.06 -24.55 54.62
N CYS A 9 -50.24 -23.50 54.57
CA CYS A 9 -49.86 -22.84 53.32
C CYS A 9 -48.33 -22.78 53.26
N ALA A 10 -47.75 -23.65 52.43
CA ALA A 10 -46.33 -23.64 52.10
C ALA A 10 -46.10 -22.66 50.95
N LEU A 11 -45.29 -21.62 51.18
CA LEU A 11 -44.72 -20.81 50.09
C LEU A 11 -43.33 -21.36 49.78
N LEU A 12 -43.22 -22.06 48.64
CA LEU A 12 -41.93 -22.40 48.02
C LEU A 12 -41.51 -21.19 47.16
N ALA A 13 -40.44 -20.51 47.56
CA ALA A 13 -39.80 -19.50 46.71
C ALA A 13 -38.85 -20.21 45.72
N LEU A 14 -39.25 -20.27 44.46
CA LEU A 14 -38.46 -20.81 43.36
C LEU A 14 -37.51 -19.71 42.84
N VAL A 15 -36.22 -19.81 43.14
CA VAL A 15 -35.19 -18.95 42.54
C VAL A 15 -34.88 -19.49 41.14
N LEU A 16 -35.43 -18.85 40.11
CA LEU A 16 -35.09 -19.09 38.71
C LEU A 16 -33.76 -18.40 38.39
N SER A 17 -32.68 -19.18 38.35
CA SER A 17 -31.41 -18.78 37.77
C SER A 17 -31.56 -18.67 36.25
N LEU A 18 -31.65 -17.44 35.73
CA LEU A 18 -31.50 -17.13 34.31
C LEU A 18 -30.04 -17.39 33.89
N ALA A 19 -29.76 -18.59 33.39
CA ALA A 19 -28.56 -18.84 32.61
C ALA A 19 -28.75 -18.16 31.24
N GLY A 20 -28.25 -16.94 31.11
CA GLY A 20 -28.15 -16.28 29.81
C GLY A 20 -27.24 -17.09 28.89
N CYS A 21 -27.75 -17.48 27.72
CA CYS A 21 -26.94 -18.05 26.65
C CYS A 21 -25.87 -17.03 26.26
N ALA A 22 -24.65 -17.20 26.77
CA ALA A 22 -23.48 -16.56 26.19
C ALA A 22 -23.27 -17.20 24.81
N THR A 23 -23.74 -16.51 23.75
CA THR A 23 -23.37 -16.83 22.37
C THR A 23 -21.85 -16.81 22.29
N GLN A 24 -21.25 -17.98 22.06
CA GLN A 24 -19.81 -18.06 21.77
C GLN A 24 -19.48 -17.07 20.65
N PRO A 25 -18.38 -16.32 20.76
CA PRO A 25 -17.92 -15.48 19.66
C PRO A 25 -17.86 -16.33 18.38
N PRO A 26 -18.30 -15.81 17.22
CA PRO A 26 -18.14 -16.54 15.97
C PRO A 26 -16.67 -16.95 15.82
N ALA A 27 -16.45 -18.21 15.48
CA ALA A 27 -15.10 -18.71 15.25
C ALA A 27 -14.41 -17.81 14.20
N PRO A 28 -13.10 -17.50 14.36
CA PRO A 28 -12.36 -16.77 13.34
C PRO A 28 -12.55 -17.42 11.97
N ASP A 29 -12.86 -16.62 10.94
CA ASP A 29 -13.01 -17.12 9.56
C ASP A 29 -11.70 -17.85 9.18
N ALA A 30 -11.74 -19.16 8.92
CA ALA A 30 -10.58 -19.88 8.44
C ALA A 30 -10.19 -19.41 7.02
N PRO A 31 -8.90 -19.44 6.63
CA PRO A 31 -8.50 -19.12 5.26
C PRO A 31 -9.17 -20.05 4.25
N LEU A 32 -9.77 -19.47 3.21
CA LEU A 32 -10.39 -20.19 2.09
C LEU A 32 -9.47 -20.23 0.89
N PRO A 33 -9.66 -21.15 -0.09
CA PRO A 33 -9.05 -21.01 -1.40
C PRO A 33 -9.26 -19.61 -1.99
N PHE A 34 -8.26 -19.07 -2.69
CA PHE A 34 -8.25 -17.66 -3.11
C PHE A 34 -9.53 -17.21 -3.84
N ASP A 35 -9.94 -17.92 -4.89
CA ASP A 35 -11.14 -17.57 -5.64
C ASP A 35 -12.43 -17.63 -4.80
N GLU A 36 -12.52 -18.57 -3.85
CA GLU A 36 -13.66 -18.67 -2.93
C GLU A 36 -13.69 -17.52 -1.94
N ALA A 37 -12.54 -17.11 -1.41
CA ALA A 37 -12.42 -15.94 -0.53
C ALA A 37 -12.86 -14.66 -1.25
N VAL A 38 -12.41 -14.46 -2.50
CA VAL A 38 -12.82 -13.32 -3.34
C VAL A 38 -14.32 -13.34 -3.60
N ALA A 39 -14.88 -14.49 -3.96
CA ALA A 39 -16.32 -14.64 -4.20
C ALA A 39 -17.13 -14.31 -2.93
N LYS A 40 -16.71 -14.86 -1.78
CA LYS A 40 -17.35 -14.62 -0.46
C LYS A 40 -17.31 -13.14 -0.08
N ALA A 41 -16.17 -12.46 -0.24
CA ALA A 41 -16.05 -11.04 0.03
C ALA A 41 -16.92 -10.20 -0.92
N THR A 42 -16.90 -10.51 -2.22
CA THR A 42 -17.69 -9.81 -3.25
C THR A 42 -19.20 -9.94 -2.98
N ASP A 43 -19.68 -11.15 -2.70
CA ASP A 43 -21.09 -11.40 -2.40
C ASP A 43 -21.53 -10.66 -1.13
N ARG A 44 -20.72 -10.70 -0.06
CA ARG A 44 -20.99 -9.95 1.19
C ARG A 44 -21.01 -8.44 0.96
N LEU A 45 -20.19 -7.92 0.05
CA LEU A 45 -20.16 -6.52 -0.31
C LEU A 45 -21.45 -6.11 -1.03
N VAL A 46 -21.86 -6.89 -2.05
CA VAL A 46 -23.06 -6.61 -2.84
C VAL A 46 -24.34 -6.76 -2.01
N ALA A 47 -24.40 -7.74 -1.10
CA ALA A 47 -25.56 -7.97 -0.22
C ALA A 47 -25.88 -6.77 0.71
N GLN A 48 -24.91 -5.87 0.94
CA GLN A 48 -25.10 -4.67 1.76
C GLN A 48 -25.69 -3.50 0.96
N LEU A 49 -25.70 -3.57 -0.36
CA LEU A 49 -26.29 -2.53 -1.19
C LEU A 49 -27.83 -2.54 -1.07
N PRO A 50 -28.48 -1.37 -1.07
CA PRO A 50 -29.94 -1.30 -0.96
C PRO A 50 -30.60 -2.07 -2.11
N ALA A 51 -31.64 -2.84 -1.75
CA ALA A 51 -32.41 -3.67 -2.65
C ALA A 51 -32.91 -2.86 -3.87
N PHE A 52 -32.98 -3.54 -5.00
CA PHE A 52 -33.40 -2.98 -6.27
C PHE A 52 -34.89 -2.61 -6.21
N SER A 53 -35.22 -1.32 -6.10
CA SER A 53 -36.61 -0.86 -6.29
C SER A 53 -37.03 -1.14 -7.73
N ALA A 54 -38.25 -1.66 -7.93
CA ALA A 54 -38.81 -2.05 -9.22
C ALA A 54 -39.13 -0.87 -10.19
N LEU A 55 -38.71 0.35 -9.88
CA LEU A 55 -38.87 1.51 -10.77
C LEU A 55 -37.75 1.52 -11.82
N PRO A 56 -38.08 1.42 -13.12
CA PRO A 56 -37.11 1.25 -14.19
C PRO A 56 -36.59 2.58 -14.73
N LEU A 57 -36.04 3.45 -13.87
CA LEU A 57 -35.30 4.62 -14.34
C LEU A 57 -33.83 4.60 -13.87
N LEU A 58 -32.99 4.11 -14.77
CA LEU A 58 -31.72 4.73 -15.21
C LEU A 58 -30.49 4.79 -14.29
N ALA A 59 -30.50 4.35 -13.04
CA ALA A 59 -29.24 4.25 -12.31
C ALA A 59 -28.53 2.93 -12.63
N ALA A 60 -27.89 2.83 -13.80
CA ALA A 60 -26.83 1.84 -13.99
C ALA A 60 -25.85 2.02 -12.82
N ARG A 61 -25.77 1.01 -11.93
CA ARG A 61 -24.89 1.06 -10.76
C ARG A 61 -23.48 0.68 -11.21
N ASN A 62 -22.96 1.54 -12.07
CA ASN A 62 -21.59 1.48 -12.56
C ASN A 62 -20.65 1.65 -11.37
N ILE A 63 -19.75 0.69 -11.24
CA ILE A 63 -18.69 0.67 -10.24
C ILE A 63 -17.39 0.89 -11.00
N THR A 64 -16.65 1.95 -10.68
CA THR A 64 -15.25 2.03 -11.11
C THR A 64 -14.37 1.33 -10.10
N HIS A 65 -13.46 0.48 -10.55
CA HIS A 65 -12.55 -0.26 -9.68
C HIS A 65 -11.13 0.30 -9.73
N ASP A 66 -10.76 1.09 -8.72
CA ASP A 66 -9.38 1.56 -8.57
C ASP A 66 -8.48 0.36 -8.21
N PRO A 67 -7.47 0.01 -9.03
CA PRO A 67 -6.76 -1.26 -8.96
C PRO A 67 -6.25 -1.64 -7.57
N SER A 68 -6.32 -2.92 -7.25
CA SER A 68 -5.99 -3.40 -5.90
C SER A 68 -4.53 -3.19 -5.53
N LEU A 69 -4.30 -2.90 -4.25
CA LEU A 69 -2.96 -2.68 -3.68
C LEU A 69 -2.59 -3.72 -2.62
N ASP A 70 -1.31 -4.10 -2.60
CA ASP A 70 -0.67 -4.77 -1.47
C ASP A 70 -0.50 -3.76 -0.33
N VAL A 71 -1.02 -4.08 0.86
CA VAL A 71 -1.10 -3.14 1.99
C VAL A 71 0.28 -2.76 2.51
N GLU A 72 1.19 -3.73 2.60
CA GLU A 72 2.52 -3.52 3.17
C GLU A 72 3.32 -2.55 2.31
N THR A 73 3.30 -2.75 0.99
CA THR A 73 4.14 -2.03 0.04
C THR A 73 3.46 -0.85 -0.65
N GLY A 74 2.12 -0.85 -0.72
CA GLY A 74 1.34 0.09 -1.54
C GLY A 74 1.46 -0.15 -3.04
N GLN A 75 1.92 -1.33 -3.46
CA GLN A 75 2.20 -1.65 -4.86
C GLN A 75 1.10 -2.52 -5.48
N GLN A 76 0.98 -2.44 -6.80
CA GLN A 76 0.30 -3.48 -7.57
C GLN A 76 1.30 -4.60 -7.90
N THR A 77 0.84 -5.83 -7.79
CA THR A 77 1.59 -7.06 -8.04
C THR A 77 0.83 -7.97 -9.01
N GLY A 78 1.42 -9.10 -9.41
CA GLY A 78 0.68 -10.14 -10.13
C GLY A 78 -0.58 -10.60 -9.36
N ALA A 79 -0.46 -10.74 -8.03
CA ALA A 79 -1.52 -11.22 -7.16
C ALA A 79 -2.65 -10.19 -7.00
N THR A 80 -2.34 -8.89 -6.96
CA THR A 80 -3.39 -7.86 -6.96
C THR A 80 -4.10 -7.78 -8.31
N ARG A 81 -3.42 -8.01 -9.44
CA ARG A 81 -4.10 -8.16 -10.75
C ARG A 81 -5.00 -9.39 -10.83
N THR A 82 -4.59 -10.49 -10.20
CA THR A 82 -5.43 -11.70 -10.07
C THR A 82 -6.66 -11.41 -9.21
N LEU A 83 -6.51 -10.65 -8.12
CA LEU A 83 -7.65 -10.16 -7.32
C LEU A 83 -8.61 -9.33 -8.17
N ASP A 84 -8.10 -8.35 -8.92
CA ASP A 84 -8.94 -7.48 -9.76
C ASP A 84 -9.73 -8.29 -10.80
N SER A 85 -9.06 -9.24 -11.44
CA SER A 85 -9.68 -10.14 -12.42
C SER A 85 -10.75 -11.02 -11.78
N ALA A 86 -10.50 -11.56 -10.59
CA ALA A 86 -11.44 -12.41 -9.86
C ALA A 86 -12.67 -11.62 -9.37
N ILE A 87 -12.50 -10.39 -8.90
CA ILE A 87 -13.61 -9.48 -8.55
C ILE A 87 -14.47 -9.22 -9.80
N ALA A 88 -13.85 -8.84 -10.91
CA ALA A 88 -14.55 -8.55 -12.16
C ALA A 88 -15.38 -9.75 -12.66
N ARG A 89 -14.79 -10.96 -12.64
CA ARG A 89 -15.51 -12.19 -12.98
C ARG A 89 -16.70 -12.45 -12.05
N ASN A 90 -16.49 -12.38 -10.74
CA ASN A 90 -17.57 -12.62 -9.76
C ASN A 90 -18.74 -11.64 -9.91
N ILE A 91 -18.46 -10.34 -10.14
CA ILE A 91 -19.51 -9.34 -10.38
C ILE A 91 -20.26 -9.67 -11.68
N ALA A 92 -19.55 -9.95 -12.77
CA ALA A 92 -20.17 -10.23 -14.07
C ALA A 92 -21.04 -11.50 -14.05
N GLU A 93 -20.61 -12.56 -13.38
CA GLU A 93 -21.28 -13.86 -13.35
C GLU A 93 -22.45 -13.91 -12.35
N ARG A 94 -22.33 -13.26 -11.19
CA ARG A 94 -23.25 -13.43 -10.06
C ARG A 94 -24.12 -12.21 -9.79
N HIS A 95 -23.75 -11.03 -10.28
CA HIS A 95 -24.36 -9.75 -9.93
C HIS A 95 -24.73 -8.92 -11.16
N SER A 96 -25.57 -9.48 -12.04
CA SER A 96 -25.94 -8.91 -13.37
C SER A 96 -26.53 -7.49 -13.37
N LYS A 97 -26.88 -6.94 -12.21
CA LYS A 97 -27.38 -5.57 -12.06
C LYS A 97 -26.27 -4.54 -11.75
N LEU A 98 -25.04 -5.00 -11.61
CA LEU A 98 -23.84 -4.20 -11.40
C LEU A 98 -22.93 -4.32 -12.62
N THR A 99 -22.29 -3.21 -12.99
CA THR A 99 -21.31 -3.19 -14.07
C THR A 99 -20.01 -2.65 -13.51
N LEU A 100 -18.95 -3.45 -13.57
CA LEU A 100 -17.61 -3.00 -13.24
C LEU A 100 -16.99 -2.31 -14.47
N LEU A 101 -16.62 -1.04 -14.32
CA LEU A 101 -15.99 -0.22 -15.36
C LEU A 101 -14.49 -0.06 -15.07
N PRO A 102 -13.64 -0.02 -16.12
CA PRO A 102 -12.24 0.33 -15.98
C PRO A 102 -12.06 1.67 -15.25
N PHE A 103 -11.05 1.76 -14.38
CA PHE A 103 -10.71 2.98 -13.65
C PHE A 103 -10.03 4.01 -14.56
N GLN A 104 -10.89 4.71 -15.29
CA GLN A 104 -10.55 5.70 -16.30
C GLN A 104 -11.40 6.95 -16.11
N SER A 105 -10.87 8.08 -16.56
CA SER A 105 -11.52 9.39 -16.36
C SER A 105 -12.91 9.46 -17.02
N SER A 106 -13.08 8.80 -18.17
CA SER A 106 -14.35 8.71 -18.92
C SER A 106 -15.45 7.93 -18.18
N HIS A 107 -15.08 6.94 -17.37
CA HIS A 107 -16.01 6.10 -16.63
C HIS A 107 -16.32 6.66 -15.25
N LEU A 108 -15.36 7.38 -14.65
CA LEU A 108 -15.49 7.94 -13.32
C LEU A 108 -16.72 8.83 -13.21
N ALA A 109 -16.96 9.73 -14.18
CA ALA A 109 -18.12 10.62 -14.18
C ALA A 109 -19.48 9.89 -14.13
N ASN A 110 -19.55 8.70 -14.73
CA ASN A 110 -20.78 7.91 -14.87
C ASN A 110 -20.88 6.78 -13.84
N ALA A 111 -19.89 6.64 -12.97
CA ALA A 111 -19.88 5.66 -11.90
C ALA A 111 -20.59 6.20 -10.66
N ARG A 112 -21.48 5.39 -10.09
CA ARG A 112 -22.12 5.70 -8.80
C ARG A 112 -21.20 5.32 -7.64
N TYR A 113 -20.51 4.19 -7.79
CA TYR A 113 -19.66 3.65 -6.74
C TYR A 113 -18.22 3.57 -7.22
N LEU A 114 -17.31 3.74 -6.25
CA LEU A 114 -15.90 3.45 -6.37
C LEU A 114 -15.60 2.20 -5.53
N LEU A 115 -15.01 1.18 -6.14
CA LEU A 115 -14.48 0.02 -5.43
C LEU A 115 -13.00 0.26 -5.13
N ALA A 116 -12.65 0.19 -3.84
CA ALA A 116 -11.28 0.09 -3.36
C ALA A 116 -11.08 -1.30 -2.74
N SER A 117 -9.95 -1.94 -3.03
CA SER A 117 -9.65 -3.28 -2.54
C SER A 117 -8.17 -3.48 -2.28
N THR A 118 -7.86 -4.25 -1.25
CA THR A 118 -6.48 -4.47 -0.81
C THR A 118 -6.23 -5.94 -0.47
N MET A 119 -4.95 -6.30 -0.46
CA MET A 119 -4.48 -7.55 0.13
C MET A 119 -3.39 -7.27 1.16
N ALA A 120 -3.48 -7.92 2.33
CA ALA A 120 -2.46 -7.85 3.38
C ALA A 120 -2.05 -9.27 3.80
N ARG A 121 -0.80 -9.46 4.21
CA ARG A 121 -0.31 -10.73 4.76
C ARG A 121 -0.74 -10.82 6.22
N GLU A 122 -1.31 -11.96 6.59
CA GLU A 122 -1.72 -12.20 7.97
C GLU A 122 -0.54 -12.59 8.86
N ALA A 123 -0.65 -12.19 10.13
CA ALA A 123 0.27 -12.55 11.20
C ALA A 123 -0.44 -13.40 12.28
N GLY A 124 0.32 -13.94 13.24
CA GLY A 124 -0.24 -14.69 14.36
C GLY A 124 -0.90 -16.00 13.94
N GLN A 125 -2.16 -16.20 14.32
CA GLN A 125 -2.88 -17.48 14.15
C GLN A 125 -3.04 -17.90 12.67
N HIS A 126 -3.10 -16.94 11.75
CA HIS A 126 -3.25 -17.18 10.31
C HIS A 126 -2.00 -16.77 9.53
N ALA A 127 -0.82 -16.81 10.17
CA ALA A 127 0.44 -16.46 9.52
C ALA A 127 0.60 -17.15 8.16
N GLY A 128 0.83 -16.36 7.11
CA GLY A 128 0.97 -16.83 5.73
C GLY A 128 -0.32 -16.84 4.89
N ALA A 129 -1.49 -16.61 5.49
CA ALA A 129 -2.71 -16.30 4.74
C ALA A 129 -2.71 -14.84 4.24
N LEU A 130 -3.65 -14.51 3.35
CA LEU A 130 -3.92 -13.14 2.91
C LEU A 130 -5.28 -12.68 3.43
N ARG A 131 -5.34 -11.47 3.95
CA ARG A 131 -6.59 -10.74 4.18
C ARG A 131 -6.91 -9.92 2.96
N ILE A 132 -8.09 -10.15 2.39
CA ILE A 132 -8.65 -9.34 1.32
C ILE A 132 -9.67 -8.40 1.95
N GLU A 133 -9.55 -7.10 1.70
CA GLU A 133 -10.52 -6.10 2.12
C GLU A 133 -11.08 -5.38 0.90
N MET A 134 -12.38 -5.08 0.93
CA MET A 134 -13.08 -4.38 -0.14
C MET A 134 -14.06 -3.37 0.45
N ALA A 135 -14.10 -2.17 -0.12
CA ALA A 135 -15.07 -1.15 0.23
C ALA A 135 -15.70 -0.54 -1.03
N LEU A 136 -17.02 -0.35 -1.01
CA LEU A 136 -17.74 0.46 -1.98
C LEU A 136 -18.00 1.84 -1.39
N VAL A 137 -17.42 2.86 -2.01
CA VAL A 137 -17.65 4.27 -1.70
C VAL A 137 -18.70 4.82 -2.66
N GLU A 138 -19.75 5.43 -2.15
CA GLU A 138 -20.67 6.23 -2.98
C GLU A 138 -19.99 7.56 -3.33
N ARG A 139 -19.81 7.82 -4.62
CA ARG A 139 -18.93 8.91 -5.09
C ARG A 139 -19.41 10.31 -4.71
N GLU A 140 -20.72 10.51 -4.65
CA GLU A 140 -21.31 11.82 -4.34
C GLU A 140 -21.11 12.18 -2.86
N SER A 141 -21.42 11.25 -1.96
CA SER A 141 -21.32 11.47 -0.52
C SER A 141 -19.90 11.25 0.00
N GLY A 142 -19.09 10.41 -0.66
CA GLY A 142 -17.80 9.94 -0.17
C GLY A 142 -17.91 8.91 0.98
N ASN A 143 -19.12 8.41 1.23
CA ASN A 143 -19.38 7.45 2.31
C ASN A 143 -19.17 6.01 1.82
N VAL A 144 -18.61 5.18 2.68
CA VAL A 144 -18.55 3.73 2.46
C VAL A 144 -19.94 3.15 2.67
N VAL A 145 -20.56 2.67 1.59
CA VAL A 145 -21.91 2.10 1.62
C VAL A 145 -21.93 0.59 1.83
N ALA A 146 -20.78 -0.07 1.61
CA ALA A 146 -20.56 -1.48 1.90
C ALA A 146 -19.07 -1.72 2.17
N GLN A 147 -18.76 -2.62 3.11
CA GLN A 147 -17.41 -3.08 3.37
C GLN A 147 -17.43 -4.58 3.67
N ALA A 148 -16.49 -5.33 3.12
CA ALA A 148 -16.38 -6.76 3.36
C ALA A 148 -14.91 -7.20 3.37
N SER A 149 -14.64 -8.29 4.10
CA SER A 149 -13.35 -8.94 4.12
C SER A 149 -13.47 -10.47 4.08
N ALA A 150 -12.40 -11.11 3.65
CA ALA A 150 -12.23 -12.56 3.70
C ALA A 150 -10.75 -12.91 3.91
N LEU A 151 -10.49 -14.07 4.52
CA LEU A 151 -9.16 -14.66 4.57
C LEU A 151 -9.01 -15.67 3.43
N ALA A 152 -7.90 -15.55 2.70
CA ALA A 152 -7.55 -16.36 1.55
C ALA A 152 -6.24 -17.12 1.81
N SER A 153 -6.11 -18.32 1.26
CA SER A 153 -4.85 -19.01 1.10
C SER A 153 -3.95 -18.22 0.15
N ASN A 154 -2.65 -18.16 0.44
CA ASN A 154 -1.67 -17.46 -0.38
C ASN A 154 -1.00 -18.34 -1.46
N GLU A 155 -1.53 -19.53 -1.71
CA GLU A 155 -0.90 -20.53 -2.58
C GLU A 155 -1.01 -20.14 -4.06
N GLY A 156 0.11 -20.26 -4.80
CA GLY A 156 0.14 -20.06 -6.25
C GLY A 156 0.02 -18.61 -6.73
N LEU A 157 0.00 -17.63 -5.83
CA LEU A 157 -0.11 -16.21 -6.18
C LEU A 157 1.25 -15.57 -6.48
N ASP A 158 1.31 -14.76 -7.55
CA ASP A 158 2.52 -14.03 -7.95
C ASP A 158 2.64 -12.68 -7.22
N HIS A 159 3.49 -12.59 -6.21
CA HIS A 159 3.71 -11.34 -5.48
C HIS A 159 4.74 -10.41 -6.11
N ALA A 160 5.25 -10.71 -7.30
CA ALA A 160 6.19 -9.84 -7.97
C ALA A 160 5.53 -8.48 -8.31
N PRO A 161 6.21 -7.35 -8.05
CA PRO A 161 5.69 -6.04 -8.40
C PRO A 161 5.58 -5.87 -9.92
N LEU A 162 4.54 -5.16 -10.36
CA LEU A 162 4.40 -4.79 -11.78
C LEU A 162 5.58 -3.90 -12.25
N PRO A 163 5.86 -3.83 -13.57
CA PRO A 163 7.04 -3.16 -14.11
C PRO A 163 7.30 -1.75 -13.56
N TYR A 164 6.26 -0.91 -13.44
CA TYR A 164 6.37 0.41 -12.82
C TYR A 164 6.96 0.33 -11.39
N TYR A 165 6.39 -0.50 -10.52
CA TYR A 165 6.80 -0.62 -9.12
C TYR A 165 8.14 -1.33 -8.96
N ARG A 166 8.41 -2.32 -9.82
CA ARG A 166 9.69 -3.03 -9.90
C ARG A 166 10.83 -2.06 -10.22
N ASP A 167 10.65 -1.26 -11.27
CA ASP A 167 11.68 -0.35 -11.79
C ASP A 167 11.82 0.92 -10.94
N SER A 168 10.82 1.21 -10.08
CA SER A 168 10.81 2.40 -9.20
C SER A 168 12.01 2.44 -8.25
N PRO A 169 12.79 3.54 -8.22
CA PRO A 169 13.89 3.73 -7.27
C PRO A 169 13.43 3.86 -5.83
N VAL A 170 12.21 4.38 -5.61
CA VAL A 170 11.68 4.67 -4.28
C VAL A 170 10.46 3.83 -3.95
N LEU A 171 10.20 3.61 -2.66
CA LEU A 171 8.92 3.06 -2.20
C LEU A 171 7.83 4.13 -2.39
N VAL A 172 6.92 3.88 -3.32
CA VAL A 172 5.85 4.82 -3.65
C VAL A 172 4.59 4.52 -2.82
N LYS A 173 4.65 4.81 -1.52
CA LYS A 173 3.54 4.61 -0.57
C LYS A 173 3.11 5.93 0.07
N ASP A 174 2.79 6.92 -0.74
CA ASP A 174 2.48 8.28 -0.28
C ASP A 174 1.12 8.37 0.45
N ARG A 175 0.77 9.58 0.91
CA ARG A 175 -0.49 9.82 1.63
C ARG A 175 -1.74 9.44 0.82
N VAL A 176 -1.71 9.50 -0.52
CA VAL A 176 -2.83 9.09 -1.37
C VAL A 176 -2.99 7.57 -1.31
N VAL A 177 -1.88 6.83 -1.44
CA VAL A 177 -1.86 5.37 -1.33
C VAL A 177 -2.31 4.92 0.07
N GLU A 178 -1.81 5.56 1.12
CA GLU A 178 -2.24 5.30 2.50
C GLU A 178 -3.74 5.61 2.72
N GLY A 179 -4.26 6.65 2.06
CA GLY A 179 -5.69 6.98 2.09
C GLY A 179 -6.56 5.95 1.36
N TYR A 180 -6.07 5.41 0.23
CA TYR A 180 -6.70 4.28 -0.46
C TYR A 180 -6.80 3.06 0.46
N ILE A 181 -5.67 2.67 1.08
CA ILE A 181 -5.59 1.50 1.97
C ILE A 181 -6.56 1.66 3.14
N ARG A 182 -6.57 2.83 3.80
CA ARG A 182 -7.53 3.11 4.88
C ARG A 182 -8.98 3.01 4.38
N THR A 183 -9.28 3.53 3.19
CA THR A 183 -10.63 3.51 2.62
C THR A 183 -11.14 2.09 2.38
N ALA A 184 -10.29 1.16 1.92
CA ALA A 184 -10.66 -0.25 1.74
C ALA A 184 -11.04 -0.95 3.07
N ALA A 185 -10.45 -0.50 4.18
CA ALA A 185 -10.72 -1.01 5.53
C ALA A 185 -11.86 -0.26 6.25
N THR A 186 -12.30 0.90 5.74
CA THR A 186 -13.27 1.76 6.43
C THR A 186 -14.63 1.09 6.55
N ALA A 187 -15.17 1.03 7.77
CA ALA A 187 -16.48 0.41 8.04
C ALA A 187 -17.64 1.12 7.31
N ARG A 188 -18.67 0.35 6.96
CA ARG A 188 -19.91 0.87 6.36
C ARG A 188 -20.52 2.00 7.20
N GLY A 189 -20.99 3.04 6.52
CA GLY A 189 -21.59 4.23 7.11
C GLY A 189 -20.59 5.33 7.48
N GLN A 190 -19.28 5.04 7.45
CA GLN A 190 -18.24 6.03 7.66
C GLN A 190 -17.79 6.66 6.33
N ARG A 191 -17.15 7.84 6.40
CA ARG A 191 -16.56 8.49 5.23
C ARG A 191 -15.23 7.83 4.87
N GLY A 192 -14.99 7.61 3.58
CA GLY A 192 -13.66 7.22 3.09
C GLY A 192 -12.62 8.31 3.35
N ASP A 193 -11.35 8.01 3.13
CA ASP A 193 -10.26 8.97 3.37
C ASP A 193 -10.40 10.19 2.46
N ALA A 194 -10.59 11.37 3.05
CA ALA A 194 -10.85 12.59 2.30
C ALA A 194 -9.71 12.96 1.34
N PHE A 195 -8.45 12.75 1.76
CA PHE A 195 -7.29 13.15 0.96
C PHE A 195 -7.18 12.31 -0.32
N TYR A 196 -7.50 11.02 -0.22
CA TYR A 196 -7.62 10.10 -1.36
C TYR A 196 -8.81 10.46 -2.25
N LEU A 197 -10.01 10.60 -1.66
CA LEU A 197 -11.25 10.84 -2.43
C LEU A 197 -11.21 12.17 -3.22
N GLU A 198 -10.63 13.23 -2.65
CA GLU A 198 -10.43 14.51 -3.34
C GLU A 198 -9.51 14.39 -4.58
N ARG A 199 -8.68 13.34 -4.65
CA ARG A 199 -7.70 13.11 -5.73
C ARG A 199 -8.12 12.02 -6.69
N ILE A 200 -9.32 11.46 -6.55
CA ILE A 200 -9.74 10.30 -7.35
C ILE A 200 -9.74 10.58 -8.86
N ALA A 201 -10.10 11.81 -9.27
CA ALA A 201 -10.09 12.21 -10.67
C ALA A 201 -8.67 12.29 -11.26
N VAL A 202 -7.66 12.59 -10.45
CA VAL A 202 -6.27 12.52 -10.89
C VAL A 202 -5.75 11.09 -10.82
N ALA A 203 -6.19 10.31 -9.83
CA ALA A 203 -5.80 8.91 -9.69
C ALA A 203 -6.15 8.07 -10.94
N THR A 204 -7.25 8.36 -11.64
CA THR A 204 -7.56 7.71 -12.93
C THR A 204 -6.51 8.00 -14.00
N ALA A 205 -6.10 9.26 -14.17
CA ALA A 205 -5.04 9.63 -15.11
C ALA A 205 -3.68 9.01 -14.74
N VAL A 206 -3.35 8.98 -13.45
CA VAL A 206 -2.12 8.32 -12.96
C VAL A 206 -2.16 6.81 -13.23
N ASN A 207 -3.32 6.17 -13.06
CA ASN A 207 -3.51 4.77 -13.38
C ASN A 207 -3.33 4.50 -14.87
N GLU A 208 -3.95 5.30 -15.75
CA GLU A 208 -3.79 5.19 -17.20
C GLU A 208 -2.32 5.32 -17.63
N ALA A 209 -1.60 6.32 -17.10
CA ALA A 209 -0.16 6.50 -17.33
C ALA A 209 0.67 5.30 -16.83
N THR A 210 0.29 4.73 -15.68
CA THR A 210 0.96 3.56 -15.09
C THR A 210 0.75 2.30 -15.93
N GLU A 211 -0.45 2.09 -16.46
CA GLU A 211 -0.75 0.98 -17.36
C GLU A 211 0.00 1.10 -18.69
N LEU A 212 0.09 2.31 -19.26
CA LEU A 212 0.94 2.56 -20.43
C LEU A 212 2.41 2.20 -20.15
N TYR A 213 2.93 2.57 -18.96
CA TYR A 213 4.29 2.20 -18.56
C TYR A 213 4.45 0.68 -18.45
N ASN A 214 3.52 0.00 -17.78
CA ASN A 214 3.52 -1.45 -17.61
C ASN A 214 3.45 -2.20 -18.96
N GLN A 215 2.85 -1.58 -19.98
CA GLN A 215 2.78 -2.07 -21.37
C GLN A 215 3.98 -1.65 -22.24
N ALA A 216 5.03 -1.07 -21.64
CA ALA A 216 6.20 -0.53 -22.34
C ALA A 216 5.92 0.61 -23.36
N ARG A 217 4.77 1.27 -23.25
CA ARG A 217 4.40 2.45 -24.06
C ARG A 217 4.94 3.72 -23.41
N TYR A 218 6.26 3.79 -23.23
CA TYR A 218 6.92 4.79 -22.37
C TYR A 218 6.71 6.23 -22.81
N ARG A 219 6.67 6.50 -24.12
CA ARG A 219 6.43 7.86 -24.65
C ARG A 219 5.04 8.37 -24.30
N GLU A 220 4.04 7.51 -24.42
CA GLU A 220 2.65 7.85 -24.10
C GLU A 220 2.47 7.97 -22.59
N ALA A 221 3.04 7.04 -21.82
CA ALA A 221 3.08 7.12 -20.36
C ALA A 221 3.69 8.45 -19.88
N LEU A 222 4.81 8.90 -20.48
CA LEU A 222 5.43 10.18 -20.15
C LEU A 222 4.49 11.37 -20.43
N GLY A 223 3.76 11.32 -21.55
CA GLY A 223 2.74 12.32 -21.88
C GLY A 223 1.67 12.40 -20.81
N GLU A 224 1.08 11.26 -20.44
CA GLU A 224 0.01 11.20 -19.43
C GLU A 224 0.49 11.61 -18.03
N TYR A 225 1.70 11.21 -17.61
CA TYR A 225 2.25 11.67 -16.33
C TYR A 225 2.47 13.20 -16.31
N ARG A 226 2.94 13.78 -17.42
CA ARG A 226 3.11 15.24 -17.52
C ARG A 226 1.76 15.97 -17.47
N SER A 227 0.74 15.43 -18.14
CA SER A 227 -0.64 15.95 -18.07
C SER A 227 -1.19 15.88 -16.65
N ALA A 228 -1.00 14.76 -15.95
CA ALA A 228 -1.40 14.62 -14.55
C ALA A 228 -0.68 15.64 -13.65
N LEU A 229 0.62 15.86 -13.85
CA LEU A 229 1.40 16.82 -13.07
C LEU A 229 1.00 18.29 -13.32
N ALA A 230 0.33 18.59 -14.43
CA ALA A 230 -0.05 19.96 -14.77
C ALA A 230 -1.17 20.53 -13.88
N VAL A 231 -1.83 19.69 -13.06
CA VAL A 231 -2.83 20.12 -12.08
C VAL A 231 -2.30 19.97 -10.64
N PRO A 232 -2.65 20.86 -9.69
CA PRO A 232 -2.11 20.81 -8.33
C PRO A 232 -2.32 19.47 -7.60
N ALA A 233 -3.45 18.82 -7.83
CA ALA A 233 -3.75 17.52 -7.25
C ALA A 233 -2.88 16.36 -7.79
N GLY A 234 -2.14 16.58 -8.88
CA GLY A 234 -1.24 15.60 -9.50
C GLY A 234 0.22 15.71 -9.11
N GLU A 235 0.58 16.64 -8.22
CA GLU A 235 1.87 16.60 -7.53
C GLU A 235 1.90 15.44 -6.51
N GLN A 236 2.11 14.23 -7.03
CA GLN A 236 2.13 12.97 -6.29
C GLN A 236 3.43 12.22 -6.56
N MET A 237 3.89 11.41 -5.58
CA MET A 237 5.14 10.65 -5.73
C MET A 237 5.05 9.68 -6.91
N ARG A 238 3.88 9.06 -7.14
CA ARG A 238 3.64 8.19 -8.30
C ARG A 238 3.88 8.89 -9.63
N VAL A 239 3.45 10.15 -9.76
CA VAL A 239 3.59 10.92 -10.99
C VAL A 239 5.03 11.30 -11.25
N LEU A 240 5.71 11.89 -10.26
CA LEU A 240 7.11 12.30 -10.40
C LEU A 240 8.02 11.09 -10.70
N ASN A 241 7.77 9.99 -10.02
CA ASN A 241 8.49 8.74 -10.23
C ASN A 241 8.19 8.14 -11.62
N GLY A 242 6.95 8.23 -12.11
CA GLY A 242 6.60 7.82 -13.47
C GLY A 242 7.28 8.64 -14.56
N ILE A 243 7.41 9.95 -14.36
CA ILE A 243 8.19 10.83 -15.25
C ILE A 243 9.66 10.42 -15.25
N TYR A 244 10.26 10.22 -14.07
CA TYR A 244 11.64 9.73 -13.98
C TYR A 244 11.82 8.42 -14.75
N LEU A 245 10.99 7.42 -14.46
CA LEU A 245 11.08 6.11 -15.06
C LEU A 245 10.89 6.13 -16.57
N ALA A 246 9.94 6.92 -17.09
CA ALA A 246 9.69 7.02 -18.51
C ALA A 246 10.86 7.71 -19.24
N ASN A 247 11.44 8.77 -18.67
CA ASN A 247 12.64 9.41 -19.25
C ASN A 247 13.84 8.45 -19.27
N VAL A 248 14.04 7.63 -18.23
CA VAL A 248 15.08 6.59 -18.22
C VAL A 248 14.88 5.60 -19.36
N LYS A 249 13.65 5.11 -19.57
CA LYS A 249 13.33 4.16 -20.66
C LYS A 249 13.41 4.76 -22.06
N LEU A 250 13.46 6.09 -22.16
CA LEU A 250 13.57 6.84 -23.42
C LEU A 250 14.99 7.41 -23.63
N ASP A 251 15.96 7.03 -22.78
CA ASP A 251 17.34 7.52 -22.80
C ASP A 251 17.48 9.05 -22.67
N GLN A 252 16.52 9.68 -21.97
CA GLN A 252 16.46 11.12 -21.71
C GLN A 252 17.12 11.46 -20.37
N ALA A 253 18.46 11.36 -20.34
CA ALA A 253 19.22 11.41 -19.09
C ALA A 253 19.06 12.71 -18.28
N LYS A 254 19.01 13.86 -18.96
CA LYS A 254 18.88 15.16 -18.30
C LYS A 254 17.51 15.31 -17.64
N GLU A 255 16.45 15.01 -18.37
CA GLU A 255 15.08 15.06 -17.91
C GLU A 255 14.83 14.03 -16.80
N ALA A 256 15.46 12.85 -16.89
CA ALA A 256 15.42 11.85 -15.83
C ALA A 256 16.08 12.39 -14.55
N GLU A 257 17.26 13.00 -14.63
CA GLU A 257 17.93 13.57 -13.45
C GLU A 257 17.08 14.69 -12.80
N GLU A 258 16.52 15.59 -13.59
CA GLU A 258 15.62 16.64 -13.12
C GLU A 258 14.36 16.06 -12.44
N ALA A 259 13.74 15.05 -13.05
CA ALA A 259 12.57 14.38 -12.48
C ALA A 259 12.92 13.66 -11.17
N PHE A 260 14.09 13.01 -11.08
CA PHE A 260 14.54 12.36 -9.86
C PHE A 260 14.83 13.36 -8.74
N GLY A 261 15.43 14.51 -9.05
CA GLY A 261 15.58 15.61 -8.08
C GLY A 261 14.24 16.00 -7.45
N ARG A 262 13.17 16.10 -8.26
CA ARG A 262 11.81 16.36 -7.75
C ARG A 262 11.24 15.23 -6.89
N VAL A 263 11.51 13.96 -7.23
CA VAL A 263 11.15 12.81 -6.39
C VAL A 263 11.82 12.92 -5.02
N VAL A 264 13.10 13.27 -4.98
CA VAL A 264 13.86 13.46 -3.73
C VAL A 264 13.33 14.65 -2.95
N ALA A 265 13.13 15.81 -3.58
CA ALA A 265 12.61 17.01 -2.94
C ALA A 265 11.25 16.74 -2.28
N MET A 266 10.35 16.06 -3.01
CA MET A 266 9.05 15.64 -2.47
C MET A 266 9.22 14.65 -1.32
N GLY A 267 10.05 13.62 -1.48
CA GLY A 267 10.36 12.66 -0.41
C GLY A 267 10.90 13.34 0.86
N ILE A 268 11.71 14.38 0.71
CA ILE A 268 12.21 15.18 1.85
C ILE A 268 11.07 15.96 2.50
N ALA A 269 10.27 16.68 1.70
CA ALA A 269 9.17 17.50 2.19
C ALA A 269 8.13 16.69 2.99
N TYR A 270 7.84 15.47 2.55
CA TYR A 270 6.90 14.56 3.21
C TYR A 270 7.56 13.59 4.20
N ARG A 271 8.87 13.73 4.47
CA ARG A 271 9.66 12.87 5.36
C ARG A 271 9.58 11.39 5.03
N GLN A 272 9.48 11.08 3.74
CA GLN A 272 9.30 9.73 3.23
C GLN A 272 10.19 9.53 2.00
N LEU A 273 11.44 9.16 2.24
CA LEU A 273 12.39 8.84 1.17
C LEU A 273 13.07 7.50 1.45
N SER A 274 12.54 6.44 0.86
CA SER A 274 13.14 5.10 0.89
C SER A 274 13.64 4.75 -0.49
N VAL A 275 14.96 4.62 -0.67
CA VAL A 275 15.59 4.37 -1.97
C VAL A 275 16.15 2.95 -2.01
N LYS A 276 15.89 2.25 -3.11
CA LYS A 276 16.35 0.88 -3.33
C LYS A 276 17.80 0.89 -3.84
N PHE A 277 18.73 0.44 -3.02
CA PHE A 277 20.11 0.17 -3.45
C PHE A 277 20.38 -1.32 -3.35
N LEU A 278 20.70 -1.94 -4.48
CA LEU A 278 21.13 -3.32 -4.50
C LEU A 278 22.64 -3.43 -4.32
N TYR A 279 23.04 -4.40 -3.51
CA TYR A 279 24.41 -4.64 -3.10
C TYR A 279 24.79 -6.08 -3.36
N ASN A 280 26.07 -6.34 -3.61
CA ASN A 280 26.57 -7.71 -3.62
C ASN A 280 26.38 -8.36 -2.24
N PRO A 281 26.03 -9.66 -2.17
CA PRO A 281 25.75 -10.36 -0.92
C PRO A 281 26.83 -10.14 0.14
N GLY A 282 26.43 -9.79 1.37
CA GLY A 282 27.33 -9.60 2.51
C GLY A 282 28.25 -8.37 2.43
N THR A 283 28.18 -7.55 1.37
CA THR A 283 29.10 -6.41 1.16
C THR A 283 28.40 -5.05 1.18
N VAL A 284 29.22 -3.99 1.14
CA VAL A 284 28.81 -2.60 0.88
C VAL A 284 28.97 -2.20 -0.60
N ALA A 285 29.51 -3.08 -1.44
CA ALA A 285 29.65 -2.81 -2.87
C ALA A 285 28.29 -2.92 -3.55
N PHE A 286 27.95 -1.96 -4.40
CA PHE A 286 26.74 -2.04 -5.21
C PHE A 286 26.76 -3.28 -6.11
N PHE A 287 25.57 -3.74 -6.46
CA PHE A 287 25.39 -4.90 -7.31
C PHE A 287 26.11 -4.72 -8.66
N VAL A 288 26.75 -5.79 -9.12
CA VAL A 288 27.67 -5.74 -10.26
C VAL A 288 26.99 -5.43 -11.59
N ASP A 289 25.69 -5.73 -11.73
CA ASP A 289 24.97 -5.48 -12.98
C ASP A 289 24.79 -3.97 -13.23
N PRO A 290 25.41 -3.41 -14.29
CA PRO A 290 25.30 -1.99 -14.59
C PRO A 290 23.87 -1.58 -14.95
N ARG A 291 23.01 -2.49 -15.43
CA ARG A 291 21.60 -2.18 -15.70
C ARG A 291 20.85 -1.79 -14.42
N ILE A 292 21.37 -2.18 -13.26
CA ILE A 292 20.81 -1.89 -11.94
C ILE A 292 21.56 -0.74 -11.28
N SER A 293 22.90 -0.75 -11.30
CA SER A 293 23.70 0.18 -10.47
C SER A 293 24.10 1.49 -11.16
N THR A 294 24.00 1.59 -12.50
CA THR A 294 24.33 2.81 -13.27
C THR A 294 23.64 4.09 -12.76
N PRO A 295 22.36 4.11 -12.36
CA PRO A 295 21.73 5.36 -11.92
C PRO A 295 22.16 5.80 -10.50
N TYR A 296 22.79 4.94 -9.69
CA TYR A 296 23.03 5.20 -8.27
C TYR A 296 23.92 6.42 -7.99
N PRO A 297 25.00 6.69 -8.74
CA PRO A 297 25.78 7.91 -8.55
C PRO A 297 24.96 9.18 -8.77
N MET A 298 24.08 9.20 -9.77
CA MET A 298 23.16 10.33 -10.01
C MET A 298 22.15 10.46 -8.87
N TRP A 299 21.57 9.34 -8.41
CA TRP A 299 20.63 9.37 -7.29
C TRP A 299 21.26 9.95 -6.03
N LEU A 300 22.45 9.49 -5.67
CA LEU A 300 23.16 9.97 -4.49
C LEU A 300 23.50 11.46 -4.60
N ARG A 301 23.88 11.92 -5.79
CA ARG A 301 24.11 13.35 -6.06
C ARG A 301 22.84 14.17 -5.82
N GLN A 302 21.71 13.76 -6.40
CA GLN A 302 20.43 14.46 -6.24
C GLN A 302 19.95 14.43 -4.77
N ILE A 303 20.08 13.29 -4.08
CA ILE A 303 19.79 13.18 -2.65
C ILE A 303 20.61 14.18 -1.83
N ALA A 304 21.90 14.28 -2.07
CA ALA A 304 22.76 15.19 -1.34
C ALA A 304 22.40 16.67 -1.61
N ARG A 305 22.16 17.03 -2.87
CA ARG A 305 21.83 18.41 -3.29
C ARG A 305 20.48 18.88 -2.76
N GLU A 306 19.45 18.05 -2.87
CA GLU A 306 18.12 18.40 -2.36
C GLU A 306 18.12 18.44 -0.82
N ALA A 307 18.87 17.56 -0.15
CA ALA A 307 19.07 17.62 1.30
C ALA A 307 19.74 18.94 1.74
N GLN A 308 20.74 19.38 0.99
CA GLN A 308 21.39 20.67 1.22
C GLN A 308 20.43 21.83 1.04
N ALA A 309 19.71 21.86 -0.09
CA ALA A 309 18.75 22.91 -0.43
C ALA A 309 17.64 23.03 0.63
N ALA A 310 17.11 21.89 1.08
CA ALA A 310 16.10 21.83 2.14
C ALA A 310 16.66 22.12 3.55
N LYS A 311 17.98 22.19 3.72
CA LYS A 311 18.68 22.36 5.01
C LYS A 311 18.23 21.37 6.08
N THR A 312 17.91 20.15 5.66
CA THR A 312 17.32 19.15 6.53
C THR A 312 18.36 18.28 7.21
N CYS A 313 17.96 17.68 8.33
CA CYS A 313 18.72 16.65 9.02
C CYS A 313 18.07 15.29 8.77
N MET A 314 18.86 14.22 8.70
CA MET A 314 18.30 12.89 8.42
C MET A 314 19.11 11.75 9.02
N ASP A 315 18.42 10.68 9.40
CA ASP A 315 19.07 9.39 9.60
C ASP A 315 19.08 8.62 8.28
N ILE A 316 20.24 8.04 7.95
CA ILE A 316 20.45 7.14 6.84
C ILE A 316 20.38 5.74 7.43
N VAL A 317 19.28 5.04 7.17
CA VAL A 317 18.94 3.77 7.81
C VAL A 317 19.12 2.65 6.80
N GLY A 318 20.05 1.74 7.10
CA GLY A 318 20.25 0.53 6.31
C GLY A 318 19.30 -0.57 6.75
N HIS A 319 18.79 -1.32 5.78
CA HIS A 319 17.94 -2.49 5.97
C HIS A 319 18.52 -3.72 5.26
N THR A 320 18.17 -4.91 5.74
CA THR A 320 18.51 -6.20 5.14
C THR A 320 17.28 -7.11 5.11
N SER A 321 17.27 -8.12 4.23
CA SER A 321 16.28 -9.19 4.32
C SER A 321 16.41 -9.98 5.63
N ARG A 322 15.40 -10.80 5.90
CA ARG A 322 15.35 -11.67 7.10
C ARG A 322 16.41 -12.79 7.07
N THR A 323 17.01 -13.05 5.92
CA THR A 323 18.01 -14.09 5.71
C THR A 323 19.30 -13.80 6.50
N GLY A 324 19.80 -14.79 7.24
CA GLY A 324 21.06 -14.72 7.97
C GLY A 324 20.93 -14.44 9.47
N ARG A 325 22.07 -14.28 10.14
CA ARG A 325 22.12 -14.07 11.60
C ARG A 325 21.84 -12.61 11.96
N VAL A 326 21.07 -12.39 13.03
CA VAL A 326 20.71 -11.05 13.55
C VAL A 326 21.92 -10.11 13.63
N ALA A 327 22.96 -10.50 14.36
CA ALA A 327 24.16 -9.68 14.54
C ALA A 327 24.90 -9.37 13.22
N ALA A 328 24.87 -10.29 12.25
CA ALA A 328 25.48 -10.07 10.95
C ALA A 328 24.68 -9.05 10.12
N ASN A 329 23.35 -9.14 10.17
CA ASN A 329 22.44 -8.23 9.48
C ASN A 329 22.48 -6.81 10.08
N ASP A 330 22.58 -6.70 11.40
CA ASP A 330 22.78 -5.43 12.11
C ASP A 330 24.09 -4.75 11.70
N ALA A 331 25.18 -5.51 11.71
CA ALA A 331 26.47 -4.97 11.29
C ALA A 331 26.48 -4.61 9.79
N LEU A 332 25.86 -5.42 8.93
CA LEU A 332 25.83 -5.19 7.48
C LEU A 332 25.01 -3.96 7.12
N SER A 333 23.80 -3.83 7.67
CA SER A 333 22.93 -2.67 7.45
C SER A 333 23.62 -1.37 7.88
N LEU A 334 24.24 -1.33 9.06
CA LEU A 334 24.98 -0.17 9.54
C LEU A 334 26.16 0.21 8.62
N ARG A 335 26.93 -0.78 8.15
CA ARG A 335 28.04 -0.53 7.21
C ARG A 335 27.55 0.05 5.88
N ARG A 336 26.42 -0.43 5.34
CA ARG A 336 25.82 0.10 4.10
C ARG A 336 25.34 1.53 4.30
N ALA A 337 24.63 1.82 5.39
CA ALA A 337 24.22 3.18 5.74
C ALA A 337 25.42 4.13 5.87
N THR A 338 26.50 3.68 6.52
CA THR A 338 27.74 4.45 6.68
C THR A 338 28.41 4.73 5.32
N ASP A 339 28.41 3.76 4.40
CA ASP A 339 28.97 3.97 3.06
C ASP A 339 28.13 4.98 2.25
N ILE A 340 26.80 4.91 2.32
CA ILE A 340 25.91 5.90 1.72
C ILE A 340 26.17 7.29 2.32
N GLN A 341 26.25 7.41 3.65
CA GLN A 341 26.58 8.67 4.31
C GLN A 341 27.88 9.28 3.76
N ARG A 342 28.95 8.47 3.67
CA ARG A 342 30.24 8.94 3.14
C ARG A 342 30.12 9.42 1.69
N ARG A 343 29.29 8.78 0.86
CA ARG A 343 29.04 9.22 -0.52
C ARG A 343 28.32 10.56 -0.56
N LEU A 344 27.29 10.75 0.27
CA LEU A 344 26.58 12.02 0.36
C LEU A 344 27.49 13.15 0.86
N VAL A 345 28.33 12.89 1.87
CA VAL A 345 29.29 13.87 2.40
C VAL A 345 30.35 14.26 1.36
N ARG A 346 30.76 13.33 0.48
CA ARG A 346 31.67 13.67 -0.63
C ARG A 346 31.04 14.61 -1.64
N GLU A 347 29.73 14.50 -1.89
CA GLU A 347 29.02 15.44 -2.77
C GLU A 347 28.76 16.77 -2.05
N VAL A 348 28.31 16.72 -0.79
CA VAL A 348 28.01 17.91 0.03
C VAL A 348 28.62 17.75 1.43
N PRO A 349 29.77 18.39 1.71
CA PRO A 349 30.48 18.25 2.99
C PRO A 349 29.66 18.64 4.23
N GLU A 350 28.76 19.61 4.10
CA GLU A 350 27.87 20.09 5.19
C GLU A 350 27.01 18.97 5.78
N LEU A 351 26.68 17.94 4.97
CA LEU A 351 25.88 16.79 5.41
C LEU A 351 26.57 15.96 6.50
N ALA A 352 27.89 16.09 6.69
CA ALA A 352 28.60 15.40 7.77
C ALA A 352 28.04 15.73 9.16
N SER A 353 27.56 16.97 9.34
CA SER A 353 26.97 17.45 10.60
C SER A 353 25.46 17.28 10.68
N ARG A 354 24.80 16.90 9.57
CA ARG A 354 23.33 16.81 9.45
C ARG A 354 22.82 15.39 9.23
N THR A 355 23.71 14.43 9.09
CA THR A 355 23.35 13.04 8.83
C THR A 355 23.92 12.11 9.87
N GLN A 356 23.22 11.01 10.14
CA GLN A 356 23.69 9.91 10.97
C GLN A 356 23.39 8.58 10.29
N ALA A 357 24.31 7.62 10.34
CA ALA A 357 24.08 6.27 9.83
C ALA A 357 23.54 5.35 10.93
N LEU A 358 22.45 4.62 10.64
CA LEU A 358 21.83 3.63 11.53
C LEU A 358 21.68 2.29 10.79
N GLY A 359 21.74 1.17 11.54
CA GLY A 359 21.50 -0.17 11.01
C GLY A 359 20.33 -0.85 11.70
N MET A 360 19.31 -1.23 10.93
CA MET A 360 18.10 -1.88 11.47
C MET A 360 18.05 -3.39 11.21
N GLY A 361 19.05 -3.94 10.51
CA GLY A 361 19.03 -5.34 10.09
C GLY A 361 17.71 -5.63 9.38
N PHE A 362 16.98 -6.64 9.85
CA PHE A 362 15.66 -7.01 9.35
C PHE A 362 14.49 -6.61 10.27
N ARG A 363 14.73 -5.81 11.32
CA ARG A 363 13.70 -5.47 12.31
C ARG A 363 12.51 -4.72 11.72
N GLU A 364 12.75 -4.00 10.63
CA GLU A 364 11.78 -3.14 9.97
C GLU A 364 11.58 -3.57 8.49
N ASN A 365 11.57 -4.89 8.26
CA ASN A 365 11.16 -5.46 6.98
C ASN A 365 9.72 -5.06 6.67
N ILE A 366 9.48 -4.71 5.41
CA ILE A 366 8.16 -4.40 4.87
C ILE A 366 7.44 -5.71 4.52
N ILE A 367 8.17 -6.67 3.92
CA ILE A 367 7.59 -7.94 3.44
C ILE A 367 7.99 -9.10 4.33
N GLY A 368 9.28 -9.25 4.63
CA GLY A 368 9.77 -10.17 5.65
C GLY A 368 9.80 -11.64 5.27
N THR A 369 9.59 -11.99 4.00
CA THR A 369 9.61 -13.40 3.52
C THR A 369 11.00 -14.01 3.55
N GLY A 370 12.05 -13.23 3.25
CA GLY A 370 13.42 -13.73 3.15
C GLY A 370 13.65 -14.61 1.91
N SER A 371 12.88 -14.38 0.84
CA SER A 371 13.04 -15.05 -0.46
C SER A 371 14.26 -14.54 -1.23
N ASP A 372 14.76 -13.35 -0.88
CA ASP A 372 15.88 -12.67 -1.51
C ASP A 372 15.72 -12.45 -3.04
N ASP A 373 14.47 -12.27 -3.48
CA ASP A 373 14.08 -12.12 -4.88
C ASP A 373 13.47 -10.73 -5.15
N ALA A 374 12.72 -10.59 -6.25
CA ALA A 374 12.07 -9.34 -6.63
C ALA A 374 10.91 -8.96 -5.69
N ILE A 375 10.34 -9.93 -4.95
CA ILE A 375 9.23 -9.71 -4.04
C ILE A 375 9.75 -8.90 -2.85
N ASP A 376 10.78 -9.39 -2.16
CA ASP A 376 11.29 -8.78 -0.92
C ASP A 376 12.43 -7.76 -1.16
N VAL A 377 12.60 -7.27 -2.39
CA VAL A 377 13.64 -6.29 -2.75
C VAL A 377 13.56 -5.01 -1.91
N LEU A 378 12.37 -4.64 -1.45
CA LEU A 378 12.11 -3.49 -0.58
C LEU A 378 12.70 -3.64 0.83
N ASP A 379 12.95 -4.87 1.29
CA ASP A 379 13.61 -5.11 2.57
C ASP A 379 15.13 -4.84 2.49
N ARG A 380 15.68 -4.79 1.28
CA ARG A 380 17.09 -4.45 1.00
C ARG A 380 17.20 -3.01 0.50
N ARG A 381 16.79 -2.06 1.34
CA ARG A 381 16.75 -0.62 1.01
C ARG A 381 17.66 0.21 1.91
N VAL A 382 17.87 1.47 1.51
CA VAL A 382 18.34 2.54 2.40
C VAL A 382 17.23 3.57 2.52
N GLU A 383 16.85 3.86 3.75
CA GLU A 383 15.82 4.82 4.09
C GLU A 383 16.46 6.11 4.63
N PHE A 384 15.94 7.25 4.21
CA PHE A 384 16.36 8.57 4.67
C PHE A 384 15.24 9.15 5.56
N ARG A 385 15.40 9.00 6.88
CA ARG A 385 14.44 9.49 7.87
C ARG A 385 14.69 10.95 8.14
N ILE A 386 13.83 11.80 7.58
CA ILE A 386 13.96 13.25 7.67
C ILE A 386 13.49 13.73 9.04
N GLN A 387 14.31 14.55 9.70
CA GLN A 387 14.09 15.03 11.06
C GLN A 387 14.55 16.47 11.24
N ALA A 388 14.10 17.10 12.33
CA ALA A 388 14.57 18.43 12.68
C ALA A 388 16.05 18.39 13.10
N CYS A 389 16.82 19.39 12.66
CA CYS A 389 18.22 19.51 13.10
C CYS A 389 18.30 19.79 14.61
N GLY A 390 19.15 19.03 15.30
CA GLY A 390 19.27 19.03 16.77
C GLY A 390 18.56 17.88 17.49
N ALA A 391 17.61 17.19 16.85
CA ALA A 391 16.96 16.00 17.42
C ALA A 391 17.92 14.78 17.55
N GLN A 392 18.96 14.75 16.72
CA GLN A 392 20.01 13.71 16.65
C GLN A 392 20.83 13.55 17.94
N ALA A 393 20.80 14.55 18.83
CA ALA A 393 21.50 14.48 20.12
C ALA A 393 20.69 13.76 21.20
N ALA A 394 19.37 13.65 21.07
CA ALA A 394 18.46 13.13 22.09
C ALA A 394 18.20 11.61 21.98
N SER A 395 18.60 10.99 20.86
CA SER A 395 18.51 9.55 20.61
C SER A 395 19.81 8.78 20.91
N ARG A 396 20.75 9.43 21.60
CA ARG A 396 22.01 8.82 22.07
C ARG A 396 21.86 8.13 23.41
#